data_AF-A0A2A4T1F4-F1
#
_entry.id   AF-A0A2A4T1F4-F1
#
_cell.length_a   1.000
_cell.length_b   1.000
_cell.length_c   1.000
_cell.angle_alpha   90.00
_cell.angle_beta   90.00
_cell.angle_gamma   90.00
#
_symmetry.space_group_name_H-M   'P 1'
#
loop_
_entity.id
_entity.type
_entity.pdbx_description
1 polymer ?
#
loop_
_entity_poly.entity_id
_entity_poly.type
_entity_poly.pdbx_seq_one_letter_code
_entity_poly.pdbx_strand_id
1 'polypeptide(L)'
;MPDEFADFYAHFHKLKNHDPKRNVWIVKPAALSRGRGIYIVDDISEINLDETTVVSRYISNPLLINGHKFDLRIYVLVSSFEPLRVYVFKEGLTRFASEPYSNSHSKSNKFVHLTNYSINKKNDNFVQNEVSPFPNISRTANKMISASNGHSQLYANILKQLA
;
A
#
# COMPACT_ATOMS: atom_id res chain seq x y z
N MET A 1 -11.08 -15.29 -10.18
CA MET A 1 -9.97 -16.25 -10.36
C MET A 1 -10.43 -17.72 -10.55
N PRO A 2 -11.54 -18.05 -11.24
CA PRO A 2 -11.71 -19.45 -11.69
C PRO A 2 -10.79 -19.80 -12.87
N ASP A 3 -10.71 -18.95 -13.89
CA ASP A 3 -10.10 -19.31 -15.18
C ASP A 3 -8.56 -19.27 -15.19
N GLU A 4 -7.94 -18.49 -14.30
CA GLU A 4 -6.48 -18.29 -14.21
C GLU A 4 -5.83 -19.08 -13.05
N PHE A 5 -6.61 -19.89 -12.32
CA PHE A 5 -6.13 -20.54 -11.10
C PHE A 5 -5.00 -21.53 -11.34
N ALA A 6 -5.07 -22.31 -12.43
CA ALA A 6 -4.05 -23.31 -12.75
C ALA A 6 -2.67 -22.69 -12.98
N ASP A 7 -2.61 -21.59 -13.72
CA ASP A 7 -1.37 -20.85 -13.99
C ASP A 7 -0.81 -20.23 -12.70
N PHE A 8 -1.69 -19.64 -11.89
CA PHE A 8 -1.32 -19.12 -10.58
C PHE A 8 -0.76 -20.23 -9.66
N TYR A 9 -1.43 -21.38 -9.59
CA TYR A 9 -1.02 -22.52 -8.76
C TYR A 9 0.38 -23.03 -9.16
N ALA A 10 0.60 -23.25 -10.46
CA ALA A 10 1.90 -23.66 -10.98
C ALA A 10 3.00 -22.63 -10.63
N HIS A 11 2.71 -21.34 -10.81
CA HIS A 11 3.64 -20.27 -10.48
C HIS A 11 3.95 -20.17 -8.98
N PHE A 12 2.93 -20.33 -8.13
CA PHE A 12 3.06 -20.32 -6.69
C PHE A 12 4.00 -21.43 -6.21
N HIS A 13 3.81 -22.67 -6.67
CA HIS A 13 4.66 -23.80 -6.30
C HIS A 13 6.09 -23.65 -6.84
N LYS A 14 6.25 -23.11 -8.04
CA LYS A 14 7.58 -22.78 -8.59
C LYS A 14 8.32 -21.78 -7.69
N LEU A 15 7.67 -20.70 -7.26
CA LEU A 15 8.26 -19.72 -6.36
C LEU A 15 8.54 -20.28 -4.97
N LYS A 16 7.66 -21.13 -4.43
CA LYS A 16 7.86 -21.78 -3.13
C LYS A 16 9.17 -22.57 -3.08
N ASN A 17 9.55 -23.21 -4.18
CA ASN A 17 10.78 -24.00 -4.27
C ASN A 17 12.04 -23.15 -4.52
N HIS A 18 11.94 -22.07 -5.31
CA HIS A 18 13.10 -21.26 -5.70
C HIS A 18 13.38 -20.06 -4.78
N ASP A 19 12.34 -19.41 -4.27
CA ASP A 19 12.43 -18.19 -3.46
C ASP A 19 11.26 -18.10 -2.46
N PRO A 20 11.26 -18.96 -1.42
CA PRO A 20 10.15 -19.05 -0.47
C PRO A 20 9.92 -17.73 0.27
N LYS A 21 10.96 -16.92 0.51
CA LYS A 21 10.86 -15.63 1.22
C LYS A 21 10.07 -14.59 0.43
N ARG A 22 9.99 -14.71 -0.90
CA ARG A 22 9.20 -13.81 -1.75
C ARG A 22 7.92 -14.45 -2.27
N ASN A 23 7.60 -15.68 -1.85
CA ASN A 23 6.35 -16.36 -2.18
C ASN A 23 5.22 -15.90 -1.24
N VAL A 24 5.04 -14.58 -1.16
CA VAL A 24 4.01 -13.93 -0.36
C VAL A 24 3.08 -13.19 -1.31
N TRP A 25 1.79 -13.31 -1.07
CA TRP A 25 0.73 -12.84 -1.96
C TRP A 25 -0.31 -12.04 -1.19
N ILE A 26 -0.93 -11.08 -1.85
CA ILE A 26 -2.04 -10.31 -1.32
C ILE A 26 -3.31 -10.68 -2.07
N VAL A 27 -4.35 -11.04 -1.33
CA VAL A 27 -5.66 -11.42 -1.86
C VAL A 27 -6.62 -10.26 -1.68
N LYS A 28 -7.33 -9.89 -2.75
CA LYS A 28 -8.28 -8.78 -2.79
C LYS A 28 -9.63 -9.27 -3.33
N PRO A 29 -10.67 -9.41 -2.48
CA PRO A 29 -12.01 -9.75 -2.95
C PRO A 29 -12.59 -8.65 -3.85
N ALA A 30 -13.16 -9.04 -4.99
CA ALA A 30 -13.60 -8.12 -6.04
C ALA A 30 -14.77 -7.21 -5.63
N ALA A 31 -15.65 -7.69 -4.74
CA ALA A 31 -16.86 -6.97 -4.33
C ALA A 31 -16.69 -6.09 -3.08
N LEU A 32 -15.48 -5.99 -2.52
CA LEU A 32 -15.24 -5.29 -1.26
C LEU A 32 -14.48 -3.98 -1.44
N SER A 33 -15.09 -2.88 -0.97
CA SER A 33 -14.44 -1.58 -0.86
C SER A 33 -13.79 -1.35 0.51
N ARG A 34 -12.96 -0.30 0.60
CA ARG A 34 -12.35 0.19 1.86
C ARG A 34 -11.34 -0.77 2.51
N GLY A 35 -10.76 -1.68 1.72
CA GLY A 35 -9.77 -2.65 2.19
C GLY A 35 -10.37 -3.79 3.04
N ARG A 36 -11.69 -3.94 3.04
CA ARG A 36 -12.35 -5.07 3.69
C ARG A 36 -11.98 -6.36 2.98
N GLY A 37 -11.76 -7.42 3.76
CA GLY A 37 -11.42 -8.73 3.23
C GLY A 37 -10.06 -8.82 2.54
N ILE A 38 -9.21 -7.78 2.57
CA ILE A 38 -7.83 -7.91 2.10
C ILE A 38 -7.00 -8.63 3.17
N TYR A 39 -6.21 -9.61 2.73
CA TYR A 39 -5.29 -10.36 3.57
C TYR A 39 -4.06 -10.80 2.77
N ILE A 40 -3.02 -11.19 3.49
CA ILE A 40 -1.75 -11.62 2.93
C ILE A 40 -1.59 -13.11 3.25
N VAL A 41 -1.17 -13.88 2.26
CA VAL A 41 -0.97 -15.33 2.34
C VAL A 41 0.43 -15.69 1.88
N ASP A 42 0.98 -16.76 2.43
CA ASP A 42 2.12 -17.50 1.85
C ASP A 42 1.84 -19.01 1.77
N ASP A 43 0.64 -19.43 2.18
CA ASP A 43 0.08 -20.74 1.94
C ASP A 43 -1.14 -20.61 1.01
N ILE A 44 -1.19 -21.48 0.01
CA ILE A 44 -2.24 -21.45 -1.01
C ILE A 44 -3.58 -21.95 -0.46
N SER A 45 -3.56 -22.78 0.59
CA SER A 45 -4.79 -23.26 1.25
C SER A 45 -5.57 -22.16 1.98
N GLU A 46 -4.95 -21.01 2.24
CA GLU A 46 -5.61 -19.84 2.85
C GLU A 46 -6.46 -19.05 1.84
N ILE A 47 -6.38 -19.37 0.54
CA ILE A 47 -7.12 -18.66 -0.51
C ILE A 47 -8.51 -19.28 -0.64
N ASN A 48 -9.55 -18.47 -0.43
CA ASN A 48 -10.92 -18.88 -0.71
C ASN A 48 -11.18 -18.86 -2.23
N LEU A 49 -11.34 -20.05 -2.82
CA LEU A 49 -11.55 -20.21 -4.27
C LEU A 49 -13.00 -19.99 -4.70
N ASP A 50 -13.94 -20.04 -3.75
CA ASP A 50 -15.36 -19.80 -4.02
C ASP A 50 -15.68 -18.30 -4.19
N GLU A 51 -14.74 -17.43 -3.85
CA GLU A 51 -14.87 -15.99 -3.98
C GLU A 51 -14.15 -15.46 -5.23
N THR A 52 -14.81 -14.56 -5.95
CA THR A 52 -14.16 -13.76 -6.99
C THR A 52 -13.14 -12.82 -6.35
N THR A 53 -11.88 -13.21 -6.40
CA THR A 53 -10.74 -12.45 -5.86
C THR A 53 -9.74 -12.11 -6.96
N VAL A 54 -8.89 -11.13 -6.70
CA VAL A 54 -7.64 -10.90 -7.41
C VAL A 54 -6.50 -11.25 -6.47
N VAL A 55 -5.58 -12.11 -6.93
CA VAL A 55 -4.36 -12.46 -6.20
C VAL A 55 -3.18 -11.77 -6.87
N SER A 56 -2.32 -11.12 -6.10
CA SER A 56 -1.15 -10.42 -6.63
C SER A 56 0.05 -10.66 -5.73
N ARG A 57 1.25 -10.65 -6.32
CA ARG A 57 2.48 -10.80 -5.55
C ARG A 57 2.59 -9.65 -4.54
N TYR A 58 2.83 -9.99 -3.28
CA TYR A 58 3.01 -9.00 -2.24
C TYR A 58 4.41 -8.37 -2.33
N ILE A 59 4.46 -7.05 -2.27
CA ILE A 59 5.72 -6.30 -2.23
C ILE A 59 6.27 -6.36 -0.80
N SER A 60 7.13 -7.34 -0.53
CA SER A 60 7.71 -7.60 0.80
C SER A 60 8.86 -6.67 1.18
N ASN A 61 9.45 -5.97 0.20
CA ASN A 61 10.47 -4.93 0.41
C ASN A 61 9.97 -3.57 -0.13
N PRO A 62 8.94 -2.96 0.49
CA PRO A 62 8.44 -1.65 0.06
C PRO A 62 9.43 -0.54 0.45
N LEU A 63 9.40 0.56 -0.28
CA LEU A 63 10.01 1.79 0.20
C LEU A 63 9.31 2.24 1.49
N LEU A 64 10.09 2.61 2.49
CA LEU A 64 9.61 3.05 3.78
C LEU A 64 9.94 4.53 3.99
N ILE A 65 9.04 5.25 4.64
CA ILE A 65 9.29 6.58 5.18
C ILE A 65 9.18 6.46 6.69
N ASN A 66 10.27 6.75 7.41
CA ASN A 66 10.36 6.62 8.88
C ASN A 66 9.94 5.23 9.37
N GLY A 67 10.36 4.19 8.64
CA GLY A 67 10.02 2.80 8.96
C GLY A 67 8.58 2.39 8.63
N HIS A 68 7.73 3.29 8.12
CA HIS A 68 6.33 2.97 7.82
C HIS A 68 6.12 2.75 6.32
N LYS A 69 5.27 1.76 6.00
CA LYS A 69 4.80 1.54 4.63
C LYS A 69 3.83 2.65 4.24
N PHE A 70 3.89 3.07 2.98
CA PHE A 70 2.97 4.08 2.45
C PHE A 70 2.55 3.78 1.01
N ASP A 71 1.49 4.45 0.57
CA ASP A 71 1.12 4.55 -0.84
C ASP A 71 0.83 6.01 -1.23
N LEU A 72 0.92 6.30 -2.53
CA LEU A 72 0.61 7.60 -3.10
C LEU A 72 -0.76 7.55 -3.78
N ARG A 73 -1.64 8.47 -3.39
CA ARG A 73 -2.86 8.79 -4.12
C ARG A 73 -2.60 9.95 -5.05
N ILE A 74 -2.53 9.64 -6.33
CA ILE A 74 -2.40 10.62 -7.42
C ILE A 74 -3.81 10.86 -7.99
N TYR A 75 -4.17 12.12 -8.22
CA TYR A 75 -5.44 12.48 -8.85
C TYR A 75 -5.24 12.73 -10.33
N VAL A 76 -6.11 12.15 -11.15
CA VAL A 76 -6.04 12.23 -12.61
C VAL A 76 -7.42 12.66 -13.14
N LEU A 77 -7.44 13.69 -13.99
CA LEU A 77 -8.62 14.14 -14.73
C LEU A 77 -8.50 13.68 -16.18
N VAL A 78 -9.47 12.90 -16.65
CA VAL A 78 -9.64 12.60 -18.08
C VAL A 78 -10.75 13.50 -18.60
N SER A 79 -10.42 14.44 -19.48
CA SER A 79 -11.39 15.42 -19.99
C SER A 79 -11.94 15.07 -21.37
N SER A 80 -11.28 14.16 -22.09
CA SER A 80 -11.68 13.74 -23.43
C SER A 80 -11.09 12.37 -23.71
N PHE A 81 -11.83 11.51 -24.43
CA PHE A 81 -11.34 10.21 -24.90
C PHE A 81 -10.95 10.24 -26.37
N GLU A 82 -11.53 11.17 -27.16
CA GLU A 82 -11.20 11.37 -28.57
C GLU A 82 -11.22 12.88 -28.92
N PRO A 83 -10.06 13.55 -29.04
CA PRO A 83 -8.73 13.00 -28.74
C PRO A 83 -8.57 12.75 -27.23
N LEU A 84 -7.76 11.76 -26.84
CA LEU A 84 -7.49 11.49 -25.43
C LEU A 84 -6.80 12.70 -24.77
N ARG A 85 -7.40 13.24 -23.71
CA ARG A 85 -6.83 14.32 -22.89
C ARG A 85 -6.86 13.92 -21.42
N VAL A 86 -5.67 13.85 -20.81
CA VAL A 86 -5.45 13.41 -19.43
C VAL A 86 -4.57 14.41 -18.71
N TYR A 87 -4.94 14.79 -17.50
CA TYR A 87 -4.23 15.74 -16.64
C TYR A 87 -3.95 15.10 -15.28
N VAL A 88 -2.73 15.22 -14.78
CA VAL A 88 -2.38 14.81 -13.43
C VAL A 88 -2.45 16.05 -12.54
N PHE A 89 -3.21 15.97 -11.45
CA PHE A 89 -3.26 17.06 -10.48
C PHE A 89 -1.89 17.19 -9.79
N LYS A 90 -1.47 18.43 -9.55
CA LYS A 90 -0.13 18.73 -9.03
C LYS A 90 0.09 18.12 -7.64
N GLU A 91 -0.95 18.14 -6.81
CA GLU A 91 -0.91 17.63 -5.46
C GLU A 91 -1.48 16.21 -5.39
N GLY A 92 -0.99 15.43 -4.42
CA GLY A 92 -1.47 14.10 -4.11
C GLY A 92 -1.55 13.88 -2.60
N LEU A 93 -1.99 12.70 -2.19
CA LEU A 93 -1.99 12.31 -0.77
C LEU A 93 -1.09 11.11 -0.54
N THR A 94 -0.19 11.21 0.44
CA THR A 94 0.53 10.04 0.96
C THR A 94 -0.28 9.41 2.08
N ARG A 95 -0.50 8.10 2.01
CA ARG A 95 -1.24 7.33 3.02
C ARG A 95 -0.31 6.35 3.70
N PHE A 96 -0.17 6.49 5.01
CA PHE A 96 0.73 5.67 5.82
C PHE A 96 -0.02 4.52 6.49
N ALA A 97 0.67 3.39 6.63
CA ALA A 97 0.40 2.39 7.64
C ALA A 97 0.59 3.02 9.03
N SER A 98 -0.23 2.66 10.02
CA SER A 98 -0.13 3.22 11.38
C SER A 98 0.87 2.47 12.27
N GLU A 99 1.42 1.35 11.81
CA GLU A 99 2.47 0.61 12.50
C GLU A 99 3.77 0.57 11.67
N PRO A 100 4.95 0.49 12.32
CA PRO A 100 6.22 0.26 11.64
C PRO A 100 6.19 -1.01 10.80
N TYR A 101 6.75 -0.94 9.60
CA TYR A 101 6.85 -2.05 8.69
C TYR A 101 7.77 -3.14 9.26
N SER A 102 7.23 -4.35 9.36
CA SER A 102 8.00 -5.54 9.70
C SER A 102 7.59 -6.68 8.80
N ASN A 103 8.58 -7.42 8.31
CA ASN A 103 8.37 -8.65 7.56
C ASN A 103 8.38 -9.89 8.50
N SER A 104 8.74 -9.70 9.78
CA SER A 104 8.78 -10.76 10.80
C SER A 104 7.50 -10.82 11.65
N HIS A 105 6.72 -9.74 11.67
CA HIS A 105 5.45 -9.69 12.39
C HIS A 105 4.33 -10.29 11.56
N SER A 106 3.46 -11.03 12.25
CA SER A 106 2.36 -11.79 11.68
C SER A 106 1.65 -11.05 10.55
N LYS A 107 1.51 -11.70 9.39
CA LYS A 107 0.71 -11.24 8.24
C LYS A 107 -0.71 -10.78 8.62
N SER A 108 -1.18 -11.19 9.81
CA SER A 108 -2.46 -10.78 10.37
C SER A 108 -2.53 -9.30 10.77
N ASN A 109 -1.40 -8.63 11.07
CA ASN A 109 -1.43 -7.22 11.44
C ASN A 109 -1.61 -6.33 10.21
N LYS A 110 -2.88 -6.02 9.93
CA LYS A 110 -3.28 -5.18 8.80
C LYS A 110 -2.76 -3.74 8.90
N PHE A 111 -2.45 -3.24 10.09
CA PHE A 111 -1.96 -1.88 10.30
C PHE A 111 -0.50 -1.68 9.88
N VAL A 112 0.26 -2.76 9.68
CA VAL A 112 1.63 -2.76 9.14
C VAL A 112 1.60 -2.78 7.61
N HIS A 113 0.68 -3.56 7.05
CA HIS A 113 0.74 -3.95 5.65
C HIS A 113 -0.23 -3.20 4.73
N LEU A 114 -1.35 -2.70 5.28
CA LEU A 114 -2.37 -1.97 4.54
C LEU A 114 -2.33 -0.50 4.93
N THR A 115 -2.40 0.38 3.94
CA THR A 115 -2.31 1.84 4.08
C THR A 115 -3.68 2.53 3.96
N ASN A 116 -4.76 1.73 3.84
CA ASN A 116 -6.12 2.26 3.74
C ASN A 116 -6.49 3.05 5.00
N TYR A 117 -6.91 4.30 4.84
CA TYR A 117 -7.39 5.13 5.94
C TYR A 117 -8.51 4.48 6.75
N SER A 118 -9.46 3.82 6.09
CA SER A 118 -10.58 3.11 6.73
C SER A 118 -10.17 1.98 7.67
N ILE A 119 -8.97 1.41 7.45
CA ILE A 119 -8.35 0.41 8.32
C ILE A 119 -7.56 1.15 9.40
N ASN A 120 -6.56 1.94 9.01
CA ASN A 120 -5.61 2.54 9.94
C ASN A 120 -6.24 3.51 10.94
N LYS A 121 -7.33 4.21 10.59
CA LYS A 121 -8.05 5.09 11.53
C LYS A 121 -8.62 4.36 12.76
N LYS A 122 -8.66 3.03 12.73
CA LYS A 122 -9.12 2.19 13.85
C LYS A 122 -7.97 1.74 14.76
N ASN A 123 -6.72 2.04 14.41
CA ASN A 123 -5.58 1.78 15.26
C ASN A 123 -5.41 2.95 16.24
N ASP A 124 -5.09 2.65 17.50
CA ASP A 124 -4.80 3.65 18.53
C ASP A 124 -3.55 4.49 18.19
N ASN A 125 -2.59 3.90 17.45
CA ASN A 125 -1.39 4.58 16.98
C ASN A 125 -1.63 5.47 15.74
N PHE A 126 -2.88 5.63 15.29
CA PHE A 126 -3.19 6.45 14.13
C PHE A 126 -3.04 7.94 14.41
N VAL A 127 -2.13 8.60 13.69
CA VAL A 127 -1.97 10.04 13.76
C VAL A 127 -2.85 10.70 12.70
N GLN A 128 -3.88 11.42 13.14
CA GLN A 128 -4.74 12.19 12.24
C GLN A 128 -3.96 13.37 11.63
N ASN A 129 -4.23 13.67 10.36
CA ASN A 129 -3.68 14.87 9.74
C ASN A 129 -4.30 16.11 10.41
N GLU A 130 -3.47 16.89 11.11
CA GLU A 130 -3.83 18.24 11.50
C GLU A 130 -3.75 19.15 10.27
N VAL A 131 -4.80 19.95 10.06
CA VAL A 131 -4.79 20.98 9.03
C VAL A 131 -3.72 22.01 9.41
N SER A 132 -2.65 22.07 8.63
CA SER A 132 -1.67 23.13 8.73
C SER A 132 -2.31 24.43 8.23
N PRO A 133 -2.15 25.57 8.92
CA PRO A 133 -2.52 26.88 8.37
C PRO A 133 -1.70 27.24 7.11
N PHE A 134 -0.66 26.47 6.80
CA PHE A 134 0.09 26.55 5.55
C PHE A 134 -0.34 25.42 4.59
N PRO A 135 -0.87 25.74 3.39
CA PRO A 135 -1.61 24.81 2.54
C PRO A 135 -0.80 23.64 1.96
N ASN A 136 0.54 23.72 1.97
CA ASN A 136 1.34 22.84 1.12
C ASN A 136 1.98 21.64 1.84
N ILE A 137 1.83 21.48 3.17
CA ILE A 137 2.44 20.35 3.90
C ILE A 137 1.59 19.96 5.12
N SER A 138 1.12 18.70 5.19
CA SER A 138 0.54 18.16 6.43
C SER A 138 1.60 18.09 7.53
N ARG A 139 1.29 18.68 8.70
CA ARG A 139 2.17 18.72 9.89
C ARG A 139 2.61 17.32 10.34
N THR A 140 1.78 16.31 10.12
CA THR A 140 2.06 14.89 10.40
C THR A 140 3.25 14.34 9.59
N ALA A 141 3.37 14.71 8.31
CA ALA A 141 4.51 14.31 7.49
C ALA A 141 5.80 14.93 8.03
N ASN A 142 5.78 16.21 8.40
CA ASN A 142 6.93 16.88 9.02
C ASN A 142 7.30 16.28 10.39
N LYS A 143 6.32 15.96 11.24
CA LYS A 143 6.59 15.34 12.56
C LYS A 143 7.20 13.95 12.44
N MET A 144 6.78 13.17 11.44
CA MET A 144 7.45 11.90 11.15
C MET A 144 8.86 12.12 10.58
N ILE A 145 9.05 13.07 9.66
CA ILE A 145 10.35 13.37 9.02
C ILE A 145 11.38 13.90 10.03
N SER A 146 10.99 14.80 10.94
CA SER A 146 11.88 15.39 11.96
C SER A 146 12.38 14.39 12.99
N ALA A 147 11.73 13.23 13.12
CA ALA A 147 12.18 12.15 14.00
C ALA A 147 13.27 11.26 13.36
N SER A 148 13.54 11.42 12.06
CA SER A 148 14.56 10.66 11.35
C SER A 148 15.84 11.47 11.15
N ASN A 149 16.86 11.19 11.97
CA ASN A 149 18.19 11.70 11.73
C ASN A 149 18.80 10.98 10.51
N GLY A 150 18.91 11.67 9.36
CA GLY A 150 19.97 11.36 8.38
C GLY A 150 19.62 11.27 6.88
N HIS A 151 18.35 11.31 6.44
CA HIS A 151 18.03 11.12 5.00
C HIS A 151 17.20 12.27 4.37
N SER A 152 17.43 13.51 4.80
CA SER A 152 16.66 14.70 4.42
C SER A 152 16.57 14.98 2.90
N GLN A 153 17.59 14.66 2.11
CA GLN A 153 17.67 15.10 0.71
C GLN A 153 16.76 14.31 -0.24
N LEU A 154 16.59 12.99 -0.04
CA LEU A 154 15.73 12.15 -0.89
C LEU A 154 14.25 12.44 -0.60
N TYR A 155 13.90 12.64 0.68
CA TYR A 155 12.54 13.00 1.11
C TYR A 155 12.13 14.39 0.59
N ALA A 156 13.04 15.35 0.62
CA ALA A 156 12.81 16.68 0.05
C ALA A 156 12.58 16.61 -1.47
N ASN A 157 13.26 15.72 -2.19
CA ASN A 157 13.12 15.60 -3.65
C ASN A 157 11.81 14.91 -4.06
N ILE A 158 11.35 13.90 -3.31
CA ILE A 158 10.03 13.27 -3.56
C ILE A 158 8.90 14.27 -3.31
N LEU A 159 9.01 15.12 -2.29
CA LEU A 159 8.01 16.16 -2.01
C LEU A 159 8.11 17.35 -2.97
N LYS A 160 9.31 17.71 -3.45
CA LYS A 160 9.49 18.75 -4.48
C LYS A 160 8.94 18.36 -5.85
N GLN A 161 8.87 17.07 -6.17
CA GLN A 161 8.20 16.58 -7.40
C GLN A 161 6.67 16.58 -7.28
N LEU A 162 6.13 16.79 -6.08
CA LEU A 162 4.68 16.90 -5.80
C LEU A 162 4.27 18.36 -5.52
N ALA A 163 5.16 19.33 -5.78
CA ALA A 163 4.97 20.77 -5.55
C ALA A 163 5.15 21.58 -6.82
#